data_AF-E9HDD4-F1
#
_entry.id   AF-E9HDD4-F1
#
_cell.length_a   1.000
_cell.length_b   1.000
_cell.length_c   1.000
_cell.angle_alpha   90.00
_cell.angle_beta   90.00
_cell.angle_gamma   90.00
#
_symmetry.space_group_name_H-M   'P 1'
#
loop_
_entity.id
_entity.type
_entity.pdbx_description
1 polymer ?
#
loop_
_entity_poly.entity_id
_entity_poly.type
_entity_poly.pdbx_seq_one_letter_code
_entity_poly.pdbx_strand_id
1 'polypeptide(L)'
;MTVRLTDVKKQQILKQVWETISLGSNKLPAKELAKTLGKIVATEPALGPVVIMAARAAYLRLDEAVCDRGWHTQLTMDKESIDGLTFFAENCSSFDNSPIRSAGTEISVLSIIGPPDNFIKKRFVANHARTDNEKIWASDASGYATCAYSIKGDHLYFRGTLNEEERRLSSGHRELIAVTKTLKYYESTNATNSQATNVYWLTDSQNMTTFLTKGSSKGPIQKEVFGIMTLCKKLNIRIIPIHLLRDDPLIKMADDGSKMTDTDDWQVDHETYQRINRRYSFTIDLFASDRNTKCQNFSQIFTARTLLASMRFRTRGKMKWLGSAHQLEK
;
A
#
# COMPACT_ATOMS: atom_id res chain seq x y z
N MET A 1 16.62 -10.46 19.52
CA MET A 1 17.85 -10.92 18.84
C MET A 1 17.68 -10.63 17.35
N THR A 2 18.72 -10.10 16.69
CA THR A 2 18.72 -9.78 15.24
C THR A 2 19.83 -10.56 14.56
N VAL A 3 19.61 -11.01 13.32
CA VAL A 3 20.69 -11.56 12.48
C VAL A 3 21.27 -10.43 11.66
N ARG A 4 22.60 -10.32 11.61
CA ARG A 4 23.28 -9.34 10.75
C ARG A 4 23.91 -10.03 9.56
N LEU A 5 23.68 -9.47 8.38
CA LEU A 5 24.39 -9.86 7.16
C LEU A 5 25.73 -9.12 7.14
N THR A 6 26.85 -9.82 6.99
CA THR A 6 28.16 -9.17 6.91
C THR A 6 28.26 -8.32 5.66
N ASP A 7 28.97 -7.18 5.74
CA ASP A 7 29.07 -6.25 4.60
C ASP A 7 29.73 -6.89 3.37
N VAL A 8 30.72 -7.76 3.58
CA VAL A 8 31.36 -8.54 2.50
C VAL A 8 30.33 -9.42 1.78
N LYS A 9 29.51 -10.16 2.53
CA LYS A 9 28.47 -11.04 1.95
C LYS A 9 27.39 -10.21 1.26
N LYS A 10 27.01 -9.07 1.83
CA LYS A 10 26.07 -8.12 1.23
C LYS A 10 26.58 -7.61 -0.11
N GLN A 11 27.82 -7.14 -0.19
CA GLN A 11 28.44 -6.66 -1.44
C GLN A 11 28.50 -7.74 -2.52
N GLN A 12 28.85 -8.98 -2.15
CA GLN A 12 28.87 -10.10 -3.10
C GLN A 12 27.49 -10.41 -3.67
N ILE A 13 26.45 -10.40 -2.83
CA ILE A 13 25.06 -10.61 -3.27
C ILE A 13 24.62 -9.46 -4.18
N LEU A 14 24.85 -8.21 -3.77
CA LEU A 14 24.49 -7.03 -4.56
C LEU A 14 25.17 -7.02 -5.93
N LYS A 15 26.46 -7.37 -6.01
CA LYS A 15 27.18 -7.50 -7.27
C LYS A 15 26.49 -8.49 -8.21
N GLN A 16 26.16 -9.69 -7.71
CA GLN A 16 25.46 -10.70 -8.52
C GLN A 16 24.05 -10.25 -8.94
N VAL A 17 23.32 -9.55 -8.07
CA VAL A 17 22.00 -9.02 -8.39
C VAL A 17 22.10 -7.99 -9.52
N TRP A 18 23.05 -7.05 -9.45
CA TRP A 18 23.26 -6.08 -10.52
C TRP A 18 23.69 -6.70 -11.84
N GLU A 19 24.55 -7.72 -11.80
CA GLU A 19 24.90 -8.53 -12.99
C GLU A 19 23.68 -9.24 -13.58
N THR A 20 22.78 -9.74 -12.73
CA THR A 20 21.52 -10.37 -13.17
C THR A 20 20.58 -9.35 -13.79
N ILE A 21 20.46 -8.15 -13.20
CA ILE A 21 19.63 -7.05 -13.72
C ILE A 21 20.14 -6.57 -15.08
N SER A 22 21.45 -6.39 -15.25
CA SER A 22 22.03 -5.92 -16.53
C SER A 22 21.81 -6.92 -17.67
N LEU A 23 21.70 -8.21 -17.34
CA LEU A 23 21.36 -9.27 -18.28
C LEU A 23 19.84 -9.50 -18.43
N GLY A 24 18.99 -8.86 -17.63
CA GLY A 24 17.55 -9.16 -17.55
C GLY A 24 16.77 -8.94 -18.85
N SER A 25 17.17 -7.94 -19.64
CA SER A 25 16.60 -7.69 -20.99
C SER A 25 17.11 -8.67 -22.05
N ASN A 26 18.18 -9.41 -21.74
CA ASN A 26 18.77 -10.43 -22.61
C ASN A 26 18.31 -11.83 -22.19
N LYS A 27 18.66 -12.84 -22.99
CA LYS A 27 18.39 -14.24 -22.65
C LYS A 27 19.28 -14.70 -21.49
N LEU A 28 18.69 -14.83 -20.31
CA LEU A 28 19.35 -15.30 -19.09
C LEU A 28 19.05 -16.80 -18.87
N PRO A 29 20.03 -17.65 -18.55
CA PRO A 29 19.77 -19.03 -18.16
C PRO A 29 18.90 -19.11 -16.90
N ALA A 30 17.87 -19.97 -16.92
CA ALA A 30 16.95 -20.13 -15.78
C ALA A 30 17.68 -20.47 -14.47
N LYS A 31 18.73 -21.29 -14.55
CA LYS A 31 19.55 -21.66 -13.39
C LYS A 31 20.31 -20.48 -12.77
N GLU A 32 20.77 -19.53 -13.58
CA GLU A 32 21.46 -18.34 -13.05
C GLU A 32 20.48 -17.41 -12.34
N LEU A 33 19.27 -17.21 -12.91
CA LEU A 33 18.22 -16.47 -12.22
C LEU A 33 17.85 -17.12 -10.88
N ALA A 34 17.60 -18.44 -10.89
CA ALA A 34 17.26 -19.20 -9.68
C ALA A 34 18.33 -19.09 -8.59
N LYS A 35 19.60 -19.14 -8.98
CA LYS A 35 20.74 -18.98 -8.07
C LYS A 35 20.78 -17.58 -7.45
N THR A 36 20.55 -16.53 -8.24
CA THR A 36 20.46 -15.15 -7.72
C THR A 36 19.28 -15.01 -6.77
N LEU A 37 18.10 -15.48 -7.14
CA LEU A 37 16.88 -15.41 -6.33
C LEU A 37 17.02 -16.21 -5.02
N GLY A 38 17.64 -17.38 -5.05
CA GLY A 38 17.92 -18.18 -3.86
C GLY A 38 18.83 -17.46 -2.87
N LYS A 39 19.86 -16.76 -3.38
CA LYS A 39 20.75 -15.94 -2.54
C LYS A 39 20.02 -14.75 -1.92
N ILE A 40 19.13 -14.08 -2.66
CA ILE A 40 18.30 -12.99 -2.11
C ILE A 40 17.42 -13.53 -0.98
N VAL A 41 16.67 -14.62 -1.22
CA VAL A 41 15.75 -15.18 -0.21
C VAL A 41 16.50 -15.68 1.02
N ALA A 42 17.71 -16.22 0.86
CA ALA A 42 18.56 -16.62 1.99
C ALA A 42 18.96 -15.45 2.91
N THR A 43 18.77 -14.19 2.51
CA THR A 43 18.97 -13.02 3.37
C THR A 43 17.74 -12.65 4.22
N GLU A 44 16.59 -13.30 4.02
CA GLU A 44 15.35 -13.00 4.75
C GLU A 44 15.51 -13.01 6.28
N PRO A 45 16.26 -13.93 6.91
CA PRO A 45 16.43 -13.89 8.36
C PRO A 45 17.10 -12.61 8.88
N ALA A 46 17.91 -11.94 8.05
CA ALA A 46 18.62 -10.71 8.40
C ALA A 46 17.88 -9.45 7.96
N LEU A 47 17.23 -9.49 6.79
CA LEU A 47 16.62 -8.32 6.13
C LEU A 47 15.09 -8.32 6.21
N GLY A 48 14.49 -9.41 6.68
CA GLY A 48 13.05 -9.56 6.84
C GLY A 48 12.31 -9.93 5.55
N PRO A 49 10.98 -10.06 5.63
CA PRO A 49 10.12 -10.60 4.56
C PRO A 49 10.13 -9.76 3.26
N VAL A 50 10.58 -8.51 3.35
CA VAL A 50 10.66 -7.58 2.22
C VAL A 50 11.45 -8.17 1.05
N VAL A 51 12.48 -8.98 1.32
CA VAL A 51 13.31 -9.59 0.27
C VAL A 51 12.57 -10.67 -0.51
N ILE A 52 11.67 -11.41 0.15
CA ILE A 52 10.82 -12.40 -0.50
C ILE A 52 9.85 -11.71 -1.45
N MET A 53 9.25 -10.61 -0.99
CA MET A 53 8.28 -9.87 -1.78
C MET A 53 8.95 -9.17 -2.97
N ALA A 54 10.14 -8.59 -2.79
CA ALA A 54 10.91 -7.99 -3.88
C ALA A 54 11.32 -9.00 -4.96
N ALA A 55 11.68 -10.23 -4.56
CA ALA A 55 12.07 -11.29 -5.49
C ALA A 55 10.89 -12.00 -6.16
N ARG A 56 9.64 -11.77 -5.72
CA ARG A 56 8.48 -12.61 -6.08
C ARG A 56 8.12 -12.58 -7.56
N ALA A 57 8.16 -11.41 -8.20
CA ALA A 57 7.86 -11.29 -9.64
C ALA A 57 8.85 -12.12 -10.48
N ALA A 58 10.14 -12.02 -10.16
CA ALA A 58 11.18 -12.80 -10.82
C ALA A 58 11.02 -14.31 -10.58
N TYR A 59 10.58 -14.73 -9.39
CA TYR A 59 10.23 -16.13 -9.13
C TYR A 59 9.07 -16.62 -9.99
N LEU A 60 8.02 -15.82 -10.16
CA LEU A 60 6.88 -16.19 -11.01
C LEU A 60 7.30 -16.36 -12.47
N ARG A 61 8.14 -15.45 -12.95
CA ARG A 61 8.66 -15.52 -14.32
C ARG A 61 9.58 -16.73 -14.53
N LEU A 62 10.41 -17.04 -13.53
CA LEU A 62 11.24 -18.25 -13.52
C LEU A 62 10.39 -19.51 -13.52
N ASP A 63 9.40 -19.58 -12.64
CA ASP A 63 8.51 -20.73 -12.47
C ASP A 63 7.74 -21.03 -13.76
N GLU A 64 7.15 -20.01 -14.38
CA GLU A 64 6.47 -20.10 -15.67
C GLU A 64 7.41 -20.64 -16.76
N ALA A 65 8.62 -20.11 -16.86
CA ALA A 65 9.60 -20.54 -17.87
C ALA A 65 10.06 -21.98 -17.65
N VAL A 66 10.30 -22.39 -16.41
CA VAL A 66 10.78 -23.74 -16.06
C VAL A 66 9.66 -24.77 -16.18
N CYS A 67 8.42 -24.44 -15.81
CA CYS A 67 7.28 -25.34 -15.99
C CYS A 67 6.99 -25.61 -17.46
N ASP A 68 7.14 -24.60 -18.32
CA ASP A 68 6.88 -24.71 -19.76
C ASP A 68 8.03 -25.39 -20.52
N ARG A 69 9.30 -25.03 -20.22
CA ARG A 69 10.47 -25.40 -21.05
C ARG A 69 11.60 -26.12 -20.30
N GLY A 70 11.43 -26.36 -19.01
CA GLY A 70 12.44 -27.01 -18.16
C GLY A 70 13.64 -26.13 -17.78
N TRP A 71 14.52 -26.67 -16.93
CA TRP A 71 15.67 -25.94 -16.34
C TRP A 71 16.77 -25.52 -17.31
N HIS A 72 16.79 -26.09 -18.52
CA HIS A 72 17.77 -25.73 -19.55
C HIS A 72 17.32 -24.54 -20.41
N THR A 73 16.12 -23.99 -20.15
CA THR A 73 15.63 -22.82 -20.86
C THR A 73 16.44 -21.57 -20.53
N GLN A 74 16.38 -20.63 -21.46
CA GLN A 74 16.68 -19.23 -21.21
C GLN A 74 15.36 -18.45 -21.10
N LEU A 75 15.38 -17.33 -20.40
CA LEU A 75 14.24 -16.43 -20.30
C LEU A 75 14.70 -14.97 -20.26
N THR A 76 13.79 -14.07 -20.59
CA THR A 76 13.92 -12.63 -20.35
C THR A 76 13.09 -12.26 -19.13
N MET A 77 13.62 -11.36 -18.32
CA MET A 77 12.90 -10.78 -17.19
C MET A 77 11.96 -9.69 -17.70
N ASP A 78 10.76 -9.65 -17.15
CA ASP A 78 9.83 -8.55 -17.39
C ASP A 78 10.17 -7.34 -16.51
N LYS A 79 9.50 -6.22 -16.77
CA LYS A 79 9.70 -4.98 -16.04
C LYS A 79 9.49 -5.17 -14.53
N GLU A 80 8.46 -5.91 -14.13
CA GLU A 80 8.14 -6.13 -12.70
C GLU A 80 9.23 -6.93 -11.98
N SER A 81 9.83 -7.92 -12.66
CA SER A 81 11.00 -8.64 -12.15
C SER A 81 12.21 -7.72 -11.97
N ILE A 82 12.50 -6.88 -12.97
CA ILE A 82 13.62 -5.93 -12.94
C ILE A 82 13.43 -4.90 -11.82
N ASP A 83 12.24 -4.30 -11.74
CA ASP A 83 11.90 -3.29 -10.73
C ASP A 83 12.02 -3.90 -9.31
N GLY A 84 11.57 -5.14 -9.11
CA GLY A 84 11.70 -5.86 -7.84
C GLY A 84 13.14 -6.12 -7.40
N LEU A 85 13.98 -6.60 -8.31
CA LEU A 85 15.40 -6.83 -8.02
C LEU A 85 16.17 -5.51 -7.81
N THR A 86 15.84 -4.47 -8.57
CA THR A 86 16.41 -3.13 -8.42
C THR A 86 16.04 -2.54 -7.07
N PHE A 87 14.77 -2.62 -6.68
CA PHE A 87 14.31 -2.20 -5.36
C PHE A 87 15.07 -2.90 -4.23
N PHE A 88 15.29 -4.22 -4.32
CA PHE A 88 16.12 -4.93 -3.36
C PHE A 88 17.55 -4.38 -3.34
N ALA A 89 18.19 -4.22 -4.50
CA ALA A 89 19.58 -3.82 -4.60
C ALA A 89 19.84 -2.41 -4.04
N GLU A 90 18.94 -1.46 -4.32
CA GLU A 90 19.04 -0.07 -3.85
C GLU A 90 18.75 0.06 -2.34
N ASN A 91 17.87 -0.79 -1.79
CA ASN A 91 17.35 -0.62 -0.43
C ASN A 91 17.89 -1.65 0.57
N CYS A 92 18.71 -2.61 0.14
CA CYS A 92 19.22 -3.74 0.95
C CYS A 92 19.73 -3.32 2.32
N SER A 93 20.62 -2.32 2.40
CA SER A 93 21.17 -1.83 3.68
C SER A 93 20.15 -1.19 4.59
N SER A 94 19.04 -0.68 4.05
CA SER A 94 17.97 -0.08 4.85
C SER A 94 17.05 -1.10 5.54
N PHE A 95 17.18 -2.38 5.17
CA PHE A 95 16.41 -3.47 5.75
C PHE A 95 17.16 -4.22 6.87
N ASP A 96 18.40 -3.82 7.17
CA ASP A 96 19.20 -4.44 8.22
C ASP A 96 18.51 -4.39 9.60
N ASN A 97 18.94 -5.31 10.47
CA ASN A 97 18.44 -5.47 11.83
C ASN A 97 16.95 -5.85 11.89
N SER A 98 16.48 -6.63 10.90
CA SER A 98 15.18 -7.26 11.01
C SER A 98 15.15 -8.18 12.24
N PRO A 99 14.08 -8.15 13.05
CA PRO A 99 13.99 -8.99 14.23
C PRO A 99 13.82 -10.47 13.85
N ILE A 100 14.49 -11.34 14.61
CA ILE A 100 14.27 -12.79 14.48
C ILE A 100 12.83 -13.12 14.92
N ARG A 101 12.13 -13.87 14.08
CA ARG A 101 10.81 -14.44 14.40
C ARG A 101 11.03 -15.70 15.24
N SER A 102 10.77 -15.63 16.54
CA SER A 102 10.79 -16.79 17.44
C SER A 102 9.69 -16.64 18.47
N ALA A 103 9.17 -17.75 19.00
CA ALA A 103 8.11 -17.74 20.03
C ALA A 103 8.50 -16.92 21.29
N GLY A 104 9.79 -16.86 21.62
CA GLY A 104 10.31 -16.05 22.73
C GLY A 104 10.49 -14.55 22.40
N THR A 105 10.31 -14.17 21.14
CA THR A 105 10.40 -12.79 20.63
C THR A 105 9.10 -12.39 19.96
N GLU A 106 7.95 -12.87 20.42
CA GLU A 106 6.67 -12.37 19.95
C GLU A 106 6.05 -11.41 20.96
N ILE A 107 5.47 -10.32 20.46
CA ILE A 107 4.72 -9.34 21.22
C ILE A 107 3.25 -9.76 21.17
N SER A 108 2.59 -9.78 22.33
CA SER A 108 1.15 -9.98 22.39
C SER A 108 0.41 -8.83 21.72
N VAL A 109 -0.50 -9.13 20.80
CA VAL A 109 -1.41 -8.15 20.15
C VAL A 109 -2.14 -7.30 21.19
N LEU A 110 -2.46 -7.89 22.35
CA LEU A 110 -3.11 -7.19 23.47
C LEU A 110 -2.25 -6.07 24.07
N SER A 111 -0.92 -6.22 24.06
CA SER A 111 0.00 -5.18 24.54
C SER A 111 0.18 -4.01 23.56
N ILE A 112 -0.39 -4.14 22.36
CA ILE A 112 -0.35 -3.15 21.28
C ILE A 112 -1.69 -2.41 21.23
N ILE A 113 -2.80 -3.16 21.20
CA ILE A 113 -4.14 -2.63 20.96
C ILE A 113 -4.86 -2.23 22.27
N GLY A 114 -4.42 -2.73 23.42
CA GLY A 114 -5.04 -2.49 24.72
C GLY A 114 -5.81 -3.71 25.25
N PRO A 115 -6.25 -3.69 26.52
CA PRO A 115 -6.99 -4.79 27.13
C PRO A 115 -8.33 -5.01 26.40
N PRO A 116 -8.74 -6.26 26.18
CA PRO A 116 -9.91 -6.55 25.37
C PRO A 116 -11.21 -6.38 26.17
N ASP A 117 -12.26 -5.90 25.50
CA ASP A 117 -13.61 -6.36 25.79
C ASP A 117 -13.74 -7.77 25.21
N ASN A 118 -13.48 -8.79 26.04
CA ASN A 118 -13.84 -10.21 25.93
C ASN A 118 -13.61 -11.04 24.63
N PHE A 119 -13.15 -10.49 23.50
CA PHE A 119 -13.17 -11.22 22.20
C PHE A 119 -11.83 -11.49 21.52
N ILE A 120 -10.70 -10.98 22.04
CA ILE A 120 -9.40 -11.18 21.39
C ILE A 120 -8.69 -12.42 21.97
N LYS A 121 -8.65 -13.51 21.18
CA LYS A 121 -7.75 -14.65 21.45
C LYS A 121 -6.31 -14.12 21.57
N LYS A 122 -5.52 -14.60 22.55
CA LYS A 122 -4.08 -14.30 22.66
C LYS A 122 -3.40 -14.56 21.30
N ARG A 123 -3.08 -13.48 20.59
CA ARG A 123 -2.35 -13.50 19.32
C ARG A 123 -1.03 -12.81 19.53
N PHE A 124 -0.05 -13.25 18.76
CA PHE A 124 1.33 -12.82 18.88
C PHE A 124 1.81 -12.32 17.52
N VAL A 125 2.61 -11.26 17.53
CA VAL A 125 3.23 -10.65 16.35
C VAL A 125 4.73 -10.64 16.59
N ALA A 126 5.55 -10.83 15.56
CA ALA A 126 7.00 -10.75 15.70
C ALA A 126 7.42 -9.46 16.42
N ASN A 127 8.32 -9.55 17.40
CA ASN A 127 8.87 -8.43 18.16
C ASN A 127 9.69 -7.55 17.23
N HIS A 128 9.02 -6.56 16.66
CA HIS A 128 9.64 -5.44 15.99
C HIS A 128 10.00 -4.43 17.07
N ALA A 129 11.11 -3.71 16.88
CA ALA A 129 11.53 -2.69 17.82
C ALA A 129 10.35 -1.73 18.04
N ARG A 130 9.76 -1.77 19.24
CA ARG A 130 8.73 -0.81 19.64
C ARG A 130 9.39 0.56 19.59
N THR A 131 8.89 1.39 18.69
CA THR A 131 9.34 2.77 18.56
C THR A 131 8.36 3.65 19.30
N ASP A 132 8.79 4.79 19.83
CA ASP A 132 7.85 5.73 20.47
C ASP A 132 6.76 6.23 19.49
N ASN A 133 7.02 6.15 18.17
CA ASN A 133 6.07 6.45 17.10
C ASN A 133 5.35 5.20 16.55
N GLU A 134 4.54 4.55 17.39
CA GLU A 134 3.63 3.47 16.97
C GLU A 134 2.27 4.02 16.52
N LYS A 135 1.80 3.60 15.34
CA LYS A 135 0.45 3.90 14.85
C LYS A 135 -0.36 2.63 14.68
N ILE A 136 -1.65 2.70 14.95
CA ILE A 136 -2.58 1.59 14.79
C ILE A 136 -3.68 2.04 13.85
N TRP A 137 -3.75 1.41 12.68
CA TRP A 137 -4.75 1.70 11.66
C TRP A 137 -5.56 0.44 11.37
N ALA A 138 -6.83 0.61 11.05
CA ALA A 138 -7.70 -0.46 10.59
C ALA A 138 -8.24 -0.11 9.21
N SER A 139 -8.46 -1.11 8.37
CA SER A 139 -9.12 -0.91 7.08
C SER A 139 -10.02 -2.07 6.71
N ASP A 140 -11.03 -1.75 5.92
CA ASP A 140 -11.90 -2.73 5.28
C ASP A 140 -12.28 -2.30 3.86
N ALA A 141 -12.69 -3.27 3.04
CA ALA A 141 -13.17 -3.05 1.70
C ALA A 141 -14.47 -3.79 1.41
N SER A 142 -15.52 -3.04 1.09
CA SER A 142 -16.78 -3.57 0.61
C SER A 142 -16.73 -3.91 -0.90
N GLY A 143 -17.89 -4.22 -1.46
CA GLY A 143 -18.04 -4.36 -2.92
C GLY A 143 -17.93 -3.03 -3.68
N TYR A 144 -18.03 -1.89 -2.99
CA TYR A 144 -18.18 -0.57 -3.65
C TYR A 144 -17.18 0.49 -3.16
N ALA A 145 -16.66 0.35 -1.94
CA ALA A 145 -15.78 1.33 -1.34
C ALA A 145 -14.80 0.68 -0.37
N THR A 146 -13.80 1.47 -0.01
CA THR A 146 -12.75 1.17 0.96
C THR A 146 -12.82 2.20 2.07
N CYS A 147 -12.55 1.77 3.28
CA CYS A 147 -12.42 2.65 4.42
C CYS A 147 -11.17 2.27 5.22
N ALA A 148 -10.46 3.29 5.71
CA ALA A 148 -9.40 3.10 6.68
C ALA A 148 -9.40 4.24 7.69
N TYR A 149 -9.06 3.93 8.93
CA TYR A 149 -9.00 4.92 9.98
C TYR A 149 -7.89 4.64 11.01
N SER A 150 -7.44 5.68 11.69
CA SER A 150 -6.49 5.57 12.80
C SER A 150 -7.21 5.33 14.12
N ILE A 151 -6.81 4.28 14.83
CA ILE A 151 -7.17 4.02 16.22
C ILE A 151 -6.17 4.72 17.16
N LYS A 152 -4.89 4.71 16.79
CA LYS A 152 -3.81 5.35 17.54
C LYS A 152 -2.82 6.02 16.58
N GLY A 153 -2.33 7.20 16.97
CA GLY A 153 -1.39 8.00 16.18
C GLY A 153 -2.09 9.18 15.51
N ASP A 154 -1.56 9.61 14.37
CA ASP A 154 -2.11 10.73 13.60
C ASP A 154 -3.56 10.48 13.20
N HIS A 155 -4.39 11.53 13.23
CA HIS A 155 -5.76 11.48 12.73
C HIS A 155 -5.77 11.13 11.23
N LEU A 156 -6.09 9.88 10.95
CA LEU A 156 -6.31 9.34 9.61
C LEU A 156 -7.76 8.86 9.54
N TYR A 157 -8.50 9.41 8.60
CA TYR A 157 -9.78 8.86 8.19
C TYR A 157 -9.86 8.98 6.67
N PHE A 158 -9.89 7.83 6.00
CA PHE A 158 -9.94 7.72 4.56
C PHE A 158 -11.15 6.89 4.16
N ARG A 159 -11.88 7.39 3.18
CA ARG A 159 -12.92 6.65 2.48
C ARG A 159 -12.75 6.91 0.99
N GLY A 160 -12.69 5.84 0.22
CA GLY A 160 -12.49 5.92 -1.23
C GLY A 160 -13.33 4.89 -1.93
N THR A 161 -13.96 5.27 -3.04
CA THR A 161 -14.77 4.34 -3.83
C THR A 161 -13.90 3.46 -4.69
N LEU A 162 -14.44 2.30 -5.05
CA LEU A 162 -13.85 1.41 -6.03
C LEU A 162 -14.42 1.74 -7.41
N ASN A 163 -13.54 1.82 -8.41
CA ASN A 163 -13.95 1.91 -9.81
C ASN A 163 -14.49 0.56 -10.31
N GLU A 164 -15.08 0.53 -11.49
CA GLU A 164 -15.76 -0.68 -12.01
C GLU A 164 -14.83 -1.90 -12.08
N GLU A 165 -13.58 -1.72 -12.49
CA GLU A 165 -12.59 -2.79 -12.57
C GLU A 165 -12.20 -3.28 -11.16
N GLU A 166 -11.97 -2.36 -10.22
CA GLU A 166 -11.64 -2.69 -8.84
C GLU A 166 -12.77 -3.45 -8.13
N ARG A 167 -14.04 -3.14 -8.45
CA ARG A 167 -15.21 -3.84 -7.91
C ARG A 167 -15.26 -5.30 -8.34
N ARG A 168 -14.80 -5.61 -9.56
CA ARG A 168 -14.76 -6.97 -10.13
C ARG A 168 -13.65 -7.84 -9.52
N LEU A 169 -12.71 -7.24 -8.79
CA LEU A 169 -11.62 -7.98 -8.13
C LEU A 169 -12.14 -8.79 -6.93
N SER A 170 -11.39 -9.81 -6.53
CA SER A 170 -11.68 -10.59 -5.32
C SER A 170 -11.63 -9.72 -4.06
N SER A 171 -12.39 -10.07 -3.01
CA SER A 171 -12.39 -9.34 -1.72
C SER A 171 -10.97 -9.10 -1.18
N GLY A 172 -10.13 -10.14 -1.17
CA GLY A 172 -8.74 -10.04 -0.71
C GLY A 172 -7.87 -9.06 -1.50
N HIS A 173 -8.20 -8.80 -2.76
CA HIS A 173 -7.52 -7.80 -3.59
C HIS A 173 -8.09 -6.40 -3.31
N ARG A 174 -9.40 -6.26 -3.10
CA ARG A 174 -10.02 -4.98 -2.72
C ARG A 174 -9.53 -4.46 -1.37
N GLU A 175 -9.33 -5.36 -0.40
CA GLU A 175 -8.71 -5.02 0.89
C GLU A 175 -7.27 -4.52 0.71
N LEU A 176 -6.49 -5.14 -0.19
CA LEU A 176 -5.14 -4.66 -0.51
C LEU A 176 -5.17 -3.27 -1.17
N ILE A 177 -6.16 -3.02 -2.04
CA ILE A 177 -6.40 -1.68 -2.60
C ILE A 177 -6.75 -0.66 -1.52
N ALA A 178 -7.49 -1.06 -0.48
CA ALA A 178 -7.76 -0.19 0.66
C ALA A 178 -6.45 0.28 1.31
N VAL A 179 -5.46 -0.61 1.47
CA VAL A 179 -4.12 -0.26 1.95
C VAL A 179 -3.44 0.75 1.02
N THR A 180 -3.40 0.46 -0.29
CA THR A 180 -2.75 1.36 -1.26
C THR A 180 -3.37 2.74 -1.29
N LYS A 181 -4.70 2.82 -1.36
CA LYS A 181 -5.42 4.11 -1.42
C LYS A 181 -5.21 4.92 -0.15
N THR A 182 -5.21 4.26 1.00
CA THR A 182 -4.93 4.89 2.28
C THR A 182 -3.50 5.42 2.36
N LEU A 183 -2.50 4.67 1.90
CA LEU A 183 -1.10 5.14 1.87
C LEU A 183 -0.91 6.33 0.93
N LYS A 184 -1.55 6.33 -0.23
CA LYS A 184 -1.54 7.47 -1.17
C LYS A 184 -2.22 8.69 -0.56
N TYR A 185 -3.35 8.50 0.11
CA TYR A 185 -4.02 9.57 0.84
C TYR A 185 -3.13 10.14 1.94
N TYR A 186 -2.50 9.27 2.73
CA TYR A 186 -1.59 9.66 3.81
C TYR A 186 -0.36 10.41 3.27
N GLU A 187 0.22 9.97 2.15
CA GLU A 187 1.27 10.69 1.42
C GLU A 187 0.84 12.10 0.99
N SER A 188 -0.41 12.26 0.54
CA SER A 188 -0.93 13.56 0.07
C SER A 188 -1.23 14.54 1.21
N THR A 189 -1.53 14.03 2.40
CA THR A 189 -2.04 14.81 3.53
C THR A 189 -0.98 15.11 4.59
N ASN A 190 0.01 14.23 4.77
CA ASN A 190 1.09 14.44 5.72
C ASN A 190 2.40 14.80 5.01
N ALA A 191 3.00 15.91 5.42
CA ALA A 191 4.36 16.24 5.02
C ALA A 191 5.30 15.13 5.52
N THR A 192 6.13 14.60 4.62
CA THR A 192 6.98 13.43 4.82
C THR A 192 7.67 13.47 6.19
N ASN A 193 7.22 12.61 7.10
CA ASN A 193 7.87 12.46 8.41
C ASN A 193 9.20 11.73 8.18
N SER A 194 10.31 12.34 8.59
CA SER A 194 11.65 11.78 8.40
C SER A 194 11.93 10.57 9.29
N GLN A 195 11.14 10.37 10.35
CA GLN A 195 11.32 9.27 11.29
C GLN A 195 10.58 8.00 10.85
N ALA A 196 11.26 6.86 10.98
CA ALA A 196 10.68 5.57 10.68
C ALA A 196 9.49 5.28 11.60
N THR A 197 8.35 4.92 11.02
CA THR A 197 7.10 4.71 11.75
C THR A 197 6.62 3.27 11.58
N ASN A 198 6.34 2.58 12.69
CA ASN A 198 5.67 1.28 12.66
C ASN A 198 4.16 1.48 12.63
N VAL A 199 3.50 0.91 11.62
CA VAL A 199 2.04 0.93 11.47
C VAL A 199 1.53 -0.49 11.65
N TYR A 200 0.82 -0.71 12.75
CA TYR A 200 0.04 -1.92 12.96
C TYR A 200 -1.25 -1.83 12.17
N TRP A 201 -1.40 -2.71 11.20
CA TRP A 201 -2.52 -2.68 10.27
C TRP A 201 -3.52 -3.78 10.58
N LEU A 202 -4.68 -3.40 11.09
CA LEU A 202 -5.74 -4.32 11.48
C LEU A 202 -6.63 -4.67 10.28
N THR A 203 -6.95 -5.95 10.12
CA THR A 203 -7.84 -6.48 9.06
C THR A 203 -8.52 -7.76 9.51
N ASP A 204 -9.67 -8.09 8.95
CA ASP A 204 -10.31 -9.42 9.08
C ASP A 204 -9.82 -10.43 8.03
N SER A 205 -8.87 -10.04 7.18
CA SER A 205 -8.38 -10.86 6.07
C SER A 205 -7.03 -11.50 6.31
N GLN A 206 -7.06 -12.83 6.37
CA GLN A 206 -5.85 -13.64 6.38
C GLN A 206 -5.09 -13.56 5.05
N ASN A 207 -5.81 -13.36 3.93
CA ASN A 207 -5.21 -13.23 2.62
C ASN A 207 -4.37 -11.95 2.56
N MET A 208 -4.92 -10.82 3.00
CA MET A 208 -4.19 -9.55 3.05
C MET A 208 -2.95 -9.65 3.95
N THR A 209 -3.08 -10.28 5.12
CA THR A 209 -1.95 -10.55 6.02
C THR A 209 -0.86 -11.38 5.34
N THR A 210 -1.25 -12.40 4.57
CA THR A 210 -0.32 -13.25 3.82
C THR A 210 0.36 -12.46 2.69
N PHE A 211 -0.40 -11.65 1.94
CA PHE A 211 0.14 -10.84 0.85
C PHE A 211 1.18 -9.83 1.34
N LEU A 212 0.91 -9.14 2.46
CA LEU A 212 1.82 -8.15 3.04
C LEU A 212 3.03 -8.77 3.77
N THR A 213 3.05 -10.10 3.98
CA THR A 213 4.17 -10.79 4.64
C THR A 213 4.98 -11.70 3.72
N LYS A 214 4.39 -12.24 2.66
CA LYS A 214 5.03 -13.21 1.76
C LYS A 214 4.87 -12.86 0.28
N GLY A 215 4.04 -11.89 -0.07
CA GLY A 215 3.63 -11.62 -1.45
C GLY A 215 2.58 -12.63 -1.94
N SER A 216 2.26 -12.55 -3.23
CA SER A 216 1.28 -13.43 -3.88
C SER A 216 1.89 -14.18 -5.05
N SER A 217 1.37 -15.36 -5.35
CA SER A 217 1.69 -16.08 -6.59
C SER A 217 0.89 -15.57 -7.80
N LYS A 218 -0.11 -14.69 -7.57
CA LYS A 218 -0.90 -14.07 -8.63
C LYS A 218 -0.27 -12.74 -9.03
N GLY A 219 0.17 -12.62 -10.28
CA GLY A 219 0.82 -11.41 -10.82
C GLY A 219 0.10 -10.10 -10.48
N PRO A 220 -1.22 -9.96 -10.75
CA PRO A 220 -1.95 -8.72 -10.45
C PRO A 220 -1.91 -8.31 -8.97
N ILE A 221 -1.99 -9.28 -8.05
CA ILE A 221 -1.92 -9.02 -6.60
C ILE A 221 -0.48 -8.68 -6.20
N GLN A 222 0.50 -9.39 -6.76
CA GLN A 222 1.90 -9.16 -6.47
C GLN A 222 2.36 -7.76 -6.91
N LYS A 223 1.84 -7.27 -8.05
CA LYS A 223 2.04 -5.90 -8.50
C LYS A 223 1.55 -4.87 -7.49
N GLU A 224 0.37 -5.10 -6.93
CA GLU A 224 -0.20 -4.23 -5.89
C GLU A 224 0.62 -4.26 -4.60
N VAL A 225 1.05 -5.45 -4.15
CA VAL A 225 1.97 -5.61 -3.00
C VAL A 225 3.27 -4.84 -3.22
N PHE A 226 3.86 -4.93 -4.41
CA PHE A 226 5.09 -4.21 -4.73
C PHE A 226 4.90 -2.68 -4.72
N GLY A 227 3.74 -2.21 -5.21
CA GLY A 227 3.35 -0.80 -5.11
C GLY A 227 3.28 -0.32 -3.65
N ILE A 228 2.65 -1.12 -2.78
CA ILE A 228 2.57 -0.85 -1.34
C ILE A 228 3.96 -0.79 -0.72
N MET A 229 4.86 -1.74 -1.04
CA MET A 229 6.23 -1.74 -0.52
C MET A 229 7.00 -0.48 -0.90
N THR A 230 6.85 -0.04 -2.15
CA THR A 230 7.50 1.17 -2.67
C THR A 230 6.99 2.41 -1.93
N LEU A 231 5.67 2.51 -1.73
CA LEU A 231 5.05 3.58 -0.95
C LEU A 231 5.50 3.57 0.51
N CYS A 232 5.52 2.39 1.15
CA CYS A 232 6.01 2.22 2.52
C CYS A 232 7.45 2.69 2.65
N LYS A 233 8.32 2.32 1.70
CA LYS A 233 9.71 2.76 1.71
C LYS A 233 9.84 4.27 1.56
N LYS A 234 9.08 4.88 0.64
CA LYS A 234 9.07 6.33 0.40
C LYS A 234 8.59 7.12 1.63
N LEU A 235 7.60 6.59 2.34
CA LEU A 235 7.02 7.19 3.54
C LEU A 235 7.78 6.84 4.83
N ASN A 236 8.84 6.02 4.73
CA ASN A 236 9.55 5.45 5.88
C ASN A 236 8.60 4.74 6.86
N ILE A 237 7.57 4.08 6.33
CA ILE A 237 6.57 3.31 7.08
C ILE A 237 6.91 1.82 6.99
N ARG A 238 6.77 1.12 8.12
CA ARG A 238 6.76 -0.34 8.17
C ARG A 238 5.37 -0.82 8.55
N ILE A 239 4.70 -1.50 7.62
CA ILE A 239 3.40 -2.11 7.87
C ILE A 239 3.59 -3.47 8.55
N ILE A 240 2.82 -3.69 9.61
CA ILE A 240 2.76 -4.93 10.37
C ILE A 240 1.30 -5.38 10.36
N PRO A 241 0.91 -6.30 9.47
CA PRO A 241 -0.47 -6.74 9.39
C PRO A 241 -0.85 -7.60 10.58
N ILE A 242 -2.00 -7.30 11.18
CA ILE A 242 -2.63 -8.05 12.28
C ILE A 242 -4.02 -8.45 11.81
N HIS A 243 -4.19 -9.76 11.65
CA HIS A 243 -5.51 -10.33 11.45
C HIS A 243 -6.30 -10.26 12.77
N LEU A 244 -7.55 -9.80 12.72
CA LEU A 244 -8.56 -9.80 13.79
C LEU A 244 -9.80 -10.57 13.32
N LEU A 245 -10.75 -10.80 14.22
CA LEU A 245 -12.03 -11.42 13.84
C LEU A 245 -12.98 -10.34 13.33
N ARG A 246 -13.89 -10.71 12.43
CA ARG A 246 -14.92 -9.80 11.89
C ARG A 246 -15.79 -9.14 12.97
N ASP A 247 -16.02 -9.85 14.07
CA ASP A 247 -16.84 -9.36 15.16
C ASP A 247 -16.15 -8.34 16.07
N ASP A 248 -14.84 -8.14 15.88
CA ASP A 248 -14.06 -7.17 16.65
C ASP A 248 -14.59 -5.75 16.38
N PRO A 249 -14.89 -4.95 17.44
CA PRO A 249 -15.41 -3.59 17.28
C PRO A 249 -14.54 -2.69 16.40
N LEU A 250 -13.22 -2.89 16.40
CA LEU A 250 -12.28 -2.11 15.59
C LEU A 250 -12.42 -2.42 14.10
N ILE A 251 -12.73 -3.67 13.76
CA ILE A 251 -13.00 -4.06 12.38
C ILE A 251 -14.39 -3.59 11.96
N LYS A 252 -15.40 -3.74 12.83
CA LYS A 252 -16.78 -3.29 12.56
C LYS A 252 -16.83 -1.82 12.17
N MET A 253 -16.07 -0.96 12.86
CA MET A 253 -16.00 0.46 12.52
C MET A 253 -15.46 0.73 11.10
N ALA A 254 -14.45 -0.04 10.64
CA ALA A 254 -13.95 0.08 9.28
C ALA A 254 -14.95 -0.48 8.25
N ASP A 255 -15.60 -1.60 8.57
CA ASP A 255 -16.63 -2.24 7.73
C ASP A 255 -17.87 -1.36 7.55
N ASP A 256 -18.34 -0.72 8.63
CA ASP A 256 -19.42 0.25 8.58
C ASP A 256 -19.04 1.43 7.67
N GLY A 257 -17.82 1.97 7.80
CA GLY A 257 -17.33 3.05 6.93
C GLY A 257 -17.19 2.64 5.45
N SER A 258 -16.87 1.38 5.17
CA SER A 258 -16.71 0.85 3.81
C SER A 258 -18.08 0.55 3.14
N LYS A 259 -19.11 0.28 3.94
CA LYS A 259 -20.49 0.01 3.49
C LYS A 259 -21.40 1.23 3.51
N MET A 260 -21.07 2.24 4.31
CA MET A 260 -21.77 3.50 4.32
C MET A 260 -21.84 3.98 2.87
N THR A 261 -23.05 4.24 2.39
CA THR A 261 -23.29 4.79 1.06
C THR A 261 -23.70 6.22 1.31
N ASP A 262 -22.92 7.17 0.79
CA ASP A 262 -23.35 8.56 0.83
C ASP A 262 -24.52 8.68 -0.15
N THR A 263 -25.74 8.75 0.37
CA THR A 263 -26.96 8.93 -0.41
C THR A 263 -27.18 10.39 -0.77
N ASP A 264 -26.41 11.30 -0.16
CA ASP A 264 -26.62 12.74 -0.21
C ASP A 264 -25.58 13.45 -1.11
N ASP A 265 -24.83 12.67 -1.91
CA ASP A 265 -23.91 13.18 -2.94
C ASP A 265 -24.71 13.92 -4.04
N TRP A 266 -25.01 15.19 -3.80
CA TRP A 266 -25.65 16.06 -4.78
C TRP A 266 -24.68 16.34 -5.93
N GLN A 267 -25.21 16.34 -7.15
CA GLN A 267 -24.44 16.67 -8.33
C GLN A 267 -25.30 17.45 -9.33
N VAL A 268 -24.65 18.33 -10.08
CA VAL A 268 -25.28 18.93 -11.25
C VAL A 268 -25.40 17.86 -12.33
N ASP A 269 -26.56 17.77 -12.97
CA ASP A 269 -26.79 16.82 -14.07
C ASP A 269 -25.85 17.08 -15.25
N HIS A 270 -25.62 16.06 -16.06
CA HIS A 270 -24.61 16.12 -17.11
C HIS A 270 -24.92 17.18 -18.18
N GLU A 271 -26.19 17.40 -18.51
CA GLU A 271 -26.60 18.36 -19.52
C GLU A 271 -26.37 19.80 -19.02
N THR A 272 -26.78 20.09 -17.78
CA THR A 272 -26.52 21.38 -17.13
C THR A 272 -25.02 21.62 -16.97
N TYR A 273 -24.25 20.61 -16.56
CA TYR A 273 -22.80 20.72 -16.49
C TYR A 273 -22.18 21.05 -17.86
N GLN A 274 -22.51 20.31 -18.91
CA GLN A 274 -21.98 20.57 -20.25
C GLN A 274 -22.31 21.98 -20.74
N ARG A 275 -23.55 22.43 -20.51
CA ARG A 275 -24.01 23.77 -20.90
C ARG A 275 -23.19 24.87 -20.24
N ILE A 276 -22.92 24.73 -18.94
CA ILE A 276 -22.14 25.72 -18.18
C ILE A 276 -20.65 25.60 -18.52
N ASN A 277 -20.13 24.38 -18.64
CA ASN A 277 -18.72 24.14 -18.91
C ASN A 277 -18.27 24.65 -20.29
N ARG A 278 -19.14 24.62 -21.31
CA ARG A 278 -18.87 25.25 -22.62
C ARG A 278 -18.59 26.75 -22.51
N ARG A 279 -19.17 27.42 -21.51
CA ARG A 279 -19.01 28.87 -21.31
C ARG A 279 -17.80 29.23 -20.45
N TYR A 280 -17.52 28.42 -19.43
CA TYR A 280 -16.50 28.78 -18.42
C TYR A 280 -15.23 27.95 -18.52
N SER A 281 -15.28 26.74 -19.05
CA SER A 281 -14.15 25.78 -19.16
C SER A 281 -13.52 25.52 -17.79
N PHE A 282 -14.26 24.84 -16.92
CA PHE A 282 -13.80 24.48 -15.58
C PHE A 282 -12.65 23.48 -15.64
N THR A 283 -11.66 23.67 -14.77
CA THR A 283 -10.48 22.81 -14.69
C THR A 283 -10.40 22.06 -13.36
N ILE A 284 -11.17 22.49 -12.35
CA ILE A 284 -11.21 21.89 -11.01
C ILE A 284 -12.65 21.86 -10.51
N ASP A 285 -13.05 20.69 -9.99
CA ASP A 285 -14.36 20.46 -9.37
C ASP A 285 -14.26 20.57 -7.84
N LEU A 286 -15.00 21.49 -7.23
CA LEU A 286 -15.00 21.69 -5.78
C LEU A 286 -16.25 21.05 -5.19
N PHE A 287 -16.10 20.41 -4.02
CA PHE A 287 -17.16 19.63 -3.36
C PHE A 287 -17.55 18.35 -4.11
N ALA A 288 -16.74 17.95 -5.07
CA ALA A 288 -16.91 16.68 -5.73
C ALA A 288 -16.22 15.55 -4.94
N SER A 289 -16.90 14.42 -4.86
CA SER A 289 -16.34 13.11 -4.57
C SER A 289 -15.81 12.46 -5.85
N ASP A 290 -15.15 11.33 -5.67
CA ASP A 290 -14.80 10.44 -6.77
C ASP A 290 -16.04 9.88 -7.50
N ARG A 291 -17.26 10.04 -6.93
CA ARG A 291 -18.52 9.59 -7.55
C ARG A 291 -19.14 10.64 -8.47
N ASN A 292 -19.04 11.92 -8.13
CA ASN A 292 -19.75 12.99 -8.82
C ASN A 292 -18.84 13.98 -9.57
N THR A 293 -17.51 13.81 -9.50
CA THR A 293 -16.57 14.69 -10.19
C THR A 293 -16.83 14.78 -11.70
N LYS A 294 -16.83 16.01 -12.21
CA LYS A 294 -16.97 16.36 -13.63
C LYS A 294 -15.67 16.87 -14.24
N CYS A 295 -14.64 17.13 -13.43
CA CYS A 295 -13.31 17.56 -13.88
C CYS A 295 -12.23 16.53 -13.51
N GLN A 296 -11.11 16.56 -14.24
CA GLN A 296 -9.98 15.66 -13.98
C GLN A 296 -9.33 15.90 -12.61
N ASN A 297 -9.37 17.15 -12.12
CA ASN A 297 -8.94 17.52 -10.78
C ASN A 297 -10.17 17.84 -9.93
N PHE A 298 -10.26 17.29 -8.72
CA PHE A 298 -11.36 17.58 -7.80
C PHE A 298 -10.90 17.65 -6.34
N SER A 299 -11.70 18.31 -5.49
CA SER A 299 -11.45 18.41 -4.06
C SER A 299 -12.69 18.08 -3.23
N GLN A 300 -12.54 17.11 -2.33
CA GLN A 300 -13.57 16.65 -1.39
C GLN A 300 -13.73 17.53 -0.15
N ILE A 301 -12.76 18.42 0.14
CA ILE A 301 -12.69 19.16 1.40
C ILE A 301 -12.60 20.66 1.15
N PHE A 302 -13.51 21.41 1.76
CA PHE A 302 -13.41 22.86 1.90
C PHE A 302 -12.66 23.21 3.18
N THR A 303 -11.34 23.40 3.11
CA THR A 303 -10.59 24.07 4.20
C THR A 303 -10.02 25.38 3.71
N ALA A 304 -9.98 26.40 4.58
CA ALA A 304 -9.40 27.71 4.31
C ALA A 304 -7.92 27.63 3.85
N ARG A 305 -7.22 26.53 4.15
CA ARG A 305 -5.87 26.25 3.63
C ARG A 305 -5.85 25.87 2.15
N THR A 306 -6.87 25.19 1.63
CA THR A 306 -7.00 24.88 0.19
C THR A 306 -7.16 26.15 -0.65
N LEU A 307 -7.82 27.18 -0.09
CA LEU A 307 -7.90 28.53 -0.66
C LEU A 307 -6.51 29.19 -0.82
N LEU A 308 -5.61 29.04 0.16
CA LEU A 308 -4.26 29.62 0.10
C LEU A 308 -3.33 28.90 -0.88
N ALA A 309 -3.44 27.57 -1.00
CA ALA A 309 -2.66 26.79 -1.98
C ALA A 309 -3.12 27.05 -3.42
N SER A 310 -4.44 27.13 -3.64
CA SER A 310 -5.01 27.49 -4.95
C SER A 310 -4.80 28.97 -5.30
N MET A 311 -4.74 29.88 -4.32
CA MET A 311 -4.32 31.27 -4.52
C MET A 311 -2.82 31.44 -4.82
N ARG A 312 -1.94 30.52 -4.42
CA ARG A 312 -0.50 30.60 -4.75
C ARG A 312 -0.17 30.25 -6.21
N PHE A 313 -1.01 29.48 -6.89
CA PHE A 313 -0.89 29.23 -8.34
C PHE A 313 -1.40 30.41 -9.20
N ARG A 314 -1.81 31.53 -8.57
CA ARG A 314 -2.51 32.65 -9.20
C ARG A 314 -1.60 33.68 -9.89
N THR A 315 -0.35 33.37 -10.21
CA THR A 315 0.50 34.33 -10.94
C THR A 315 0.71 34.03 -12.42
N ARG A 316 0.16 32.94 -13.01
CA ARG A 316 0.37 32.66 -14.45
C ARG A 316 -0.80 32.10 -15.30
N GLY A 317 -2.02 31.95 -14.79
CA GLY A 317 -3.14 31.56 -15.68
C GLY A 317 -4.48 31.50 -14.97
N LYS A 318 -5.56 31.92 -15.66
CA LYS A 318 -6.93 32.06 -15.12
C LYS A 318 -7.49 30.70 -14.67
N MET A 319 -7.49 30.44 -13.37
CA MET A 319 -8.17 29.29 -12.75
C MET A 319 -9.65 29.61 -12.53
N LYS A 320 -10.55 28.71 -12.94
CA LYS A 320 -12.02 28.89 -12.82
C LYS A 320 -12.64 27.66 -12.16
N TRP A 321 -13.53 27.90 -11.21
CA TRP A 321 -14.05 26.89 -10.29
C TRP A 321 -15.53 26.61 -10.54
N LEU A 322 -15.93 25.35 -10.33
CA LEU A 322 -17.33 24.95 -10.19
C LEU A 322 -17.60 24.69 -8.70
N GLY A 323 -18.70 25.23 -8.16
CA GLY A 323 -19.15 24.95 -6.81
C GLY A 323 -20.64 25.21 -6.67
N SER A 324 -21.37 24.27 -6.10
CA SER A 324 -22.77 24.44 -5.68
C SER A 324 -22.82 24.56 -4.17
N ALA A 325 -23.09 25.76 -3.66
CA ALA A 325 -23.41 25.99 -2.27
C ALA A 325 -24.81 26.57 -2.20
N HIS A 326 -25.71 25.93 -1.46
CA HIS A 326 -26.90 26.60 -0.97
C HIS A 326 -26.64 27.02 0.48
N GLN A 327 -26.67 28.33 0.72
CA GLN A 327 -26.79 28.86 2.08
C GLN A 327 -28.16 28.47 2.60
N LEU A 328 -28.20 27.67 3.67
CA LEU A 328 -29.36 27.60 4.54
C LEU A 328 -29.48 28.97 5.25
N GLU A 329 -30.38 29.81 4.76
CA GLU A 329 -30.98 30.84 5.60
C GLU A 329 -31.88 30.15 6.64
N LYS A 330 -31.90 30.72 7.84
CA LYS A 330 -32.49 30.19 9.08
C LYS A 330 -33.99 29.89 8.98
#